data_AF-A0A1V4QSM8-F1
#
_entry.id   AF-A0A1V4QSM8-F1
#
_cell.length_a   1.000
_cell.length_b   1.000
_cell.length_c   1.000
_cell.angle_alpha   90.00
_cell.angle_beta   90.00
_cell.angle_gamma   90.00
#
_symmetry.space_group_name_H-M   'P 1'
#
loop_
_entity.id
_entity.type
_entity.pdbx_description
1 polymer ?
#
loop_
_entity_poly.entity_id
_entity_poly.type
_entity_poly.pdbx_seq_one_letter_code
_entity_poly.pdbx_strand_id
1 'polypeptide(L)'
;MTPGEPIRPPAETGKAARATARLVTAPARGGIAVVVLSGPAVQEILHQVFRPRGRTPAEGRLALGWLVDGEELLDEVVVTLLDGGRCAEINIHGGPHLARRVLALLSASGAVVSEGGAIDPTLVRPHPRWHNPAVTREV
;
A
#
# COMPACT_ATOMS: atom_id res chain seq x y z
N MET A 1 27.75 -0.33 -15.61
CA MET A 1 26.75 -0.12 -14.53
C MET A 1 27.05 1.23 -13.91
N THR A 2 26.30 2.25 -14.27
CA THR A 2 26.38 3.55 -13.59
C THR A 2 25.76 3.43 -12.19
N PRO A 3 26.35 4.04 -11.14
CA PRO A 3 25.74 4.07 -9.82
C PRO A 3 24.38 4.78 -9.92
N GLY A 4 23.34 4.19 -9.35
CA GLY A 4 22.00 4.78 -9.31
C GLY A 4 22.06 6.14 -8.62
N GLU A 5 21.51 7.16 -9.28
CA GLU A 5 21.44 8.52 -8.77
C GLU A 5 20.64 8.55 -7.45
N PRO A 6 21.09 9.28 -6.41
CA PRO A 6 20.36 9.36 -5.16
C PRO A 6 18.98 9.97 -5.41
N ILE A 7 17.94 9.24 -4.98
CA ILE A 7 16.55 9.71 -5.00
C ILE A 7 16.50 10.95 -4.11
N ARG A 8 16.38 12.13 -4.70
CA ARG A 8 16.13 13.36 -3.95
C ARG A 8 14.79 13.24 -3.23
N PRO A 9 14.70 13.55 -1.93
CA PRO A 9 13.42 13.69 -1.28
C PRO A 9 12.60 14.79 -2.00
N PRO A 10 11.29 14.62 -2.14
CA PRO A 10 10.45 15.63 -2.76
C PRO A 10 10.55 16.94 -1.95
N ALA A 11 10.59 18.06 -2.66
CA ALA A 11 10.67 19.38 -2.06
C ALA A 11 9.48 19.61 -1.11
N GLU A 12 9.77 19.81 0.18
CA GLU A 12 8.76 20.11 1.19
C GLU A 12 8.10 21.47 0.88
N THR A 13 6.87 21.41 0.39
CA THR A 13 6.03 22.59 0.20
C THR A 13 4.88 22.56 1.20
N GLY A 14 5.12 23.10 2.40
CA GLY A 14 4.22 24.03 3.08
C GLY A 14 2.73 23.69 3.31
N LYS A 15 2.33 22.42 3.48
CA LYS A 15 1.03 22.05 4.07
C LYS A 15 1.18 20.75 4.85
N ALA A 16 0.77 20.74 6.12
CA ALA A 16 0.78 19.50 6.91
C ALA A 16 -0.05 18.44 6.18
N ALA A 17 0.59 17.31 5.85
CA ALA A 17 -0.05 16.23 5.12
C ALA A 17 -1.27 15.73 5.89
N ARG A 18 -2.44 15.73 5.24
CA ARG A 18 -3.68 15.23 5.85
C ARG A 18 -3.81 13.71 5.75
N ALA A 19 -2.91 13.04 5.05
CA ALA A 19 -2.79 11.59 5.02
C ALA A 19 -1.35 11.17 4.69
N THR A 20 -0.98 9.96 5.12
CA THR A 20 0.26 9.27 4.80
C THR A 20 -0.03 7.94 4.14
N ALA A 21 0.76 7.54 3.15
CA ALA A 21 0.65 6.25 2.46
C ALA A 21 1.94 5.44 2.65
N ARG A 22 1.82 4.17 3.02
CA ARG A 22 2.95 3.27 3.30
C ARG A 22 2.75 1.91 2.64
N LEU A 23 3.77 1.40 1.95
CA LEU A 23 3.83 -0.02 1.60
C LEU A 23 4.31 -0.78 2.85
N VAL A 24 3.48 -1.67 3.40
CA VAL A 24 3.78 -2.37 4.66
C VAL A 24 4.21 -3.83 4.47
N THR A 25 4.17 -4.33 3.22
CA THR A 25 4.76 -5.60 2.82
C THR A 25 6.17 -5.42 2.28
N ALA A 26 7.01 -6.45 2.41
CA ALA A 26 8.35 -6.46 1.84
C ALA A 26 8.34 -6.15 0.32
N PRO A 27 9.32 -5.39 -0.19
CA PRO A 27 9.46 -5.15 -1.62
C PRO A 27 9.93 -6.44 -2.31
N ALA A 28 8.98 -7.21 -2.84
CA ALA A 28 9.24 -8.44 -3.55
C ALA A 28 8.21 -8.64 -4.66
N ARG A 29 8.51 -9.51 -5.62
CA ARG A 29 7.47 -10.08 -6.48
C ARG A 29 6.73 -11.12 -5.64
N GLY A 30 5.45 -10.89 -5.37
CA GLY A 30 4.61 -11.77 -4.56
C GLY A 30 3.15 -11.75 -5.02
N GLY A 31 2.29 -12.49 -4.32
CA GLY A 31 0.86 -12.51 -4.61
C GLY A 31 0.18 -11.19 -4.23
N ILE A 32 0.47 -10.68 -3.04
CA ILE A 32 -0.17 -9.50 -2.46
C ILE A 32 0.89 -8.51 -1.98
N ALA A 33 0.65 -7.23 -2.24
CA ALA A 33 1.29 -6.12 -1.54
C ALA A 33 0.22 -5.33 -0.78
N VAL A 34 0.57 -4.84 0.40
CA VAL A 34 -0.38 -4.11 1.26
C VAL A 34 0.07 -2.67 1.39
N VAL A 35 -0.82 -1.75 1.03
CA VAL A 35 -0.64 -0.32 1.19
C VAL A 35 -1.57 0.19 2.29
N VAL A 36 -1.01 0.85 3.29
CA VAL A 36 -1.77 1.50 4.36
C VAL A 36 -1.84 3.00 4.10
N LEU A 37 -3.05 3.52 4.00
CA LEU A 37 -3.34 4.96 3.95
C LEU A 37 -3.91 5.39 5.30
N SER A 38 -3.31 6.39 5.95
CA SER A 38 -3.72 6.83 7.29
C SER A 38 -3.72 8.34 7.44
N GLY A 39 -4.77 8.88 8.08
CA GLY A 39 -4.94 10.29 8.36
C GLY A 39 -6.37 10.80 8.10
N PRO A 40 -6.66 12.07 8.43
CA PRO A 40 -7.99 12.65 8.26
C PRO A 40 -8.51 12.70 6.81
N ALA A 41 -7.68 12.58 5.78
CA ALA A 41 -8.10 12.60 4.37
C ALA A 41 -8.31 11.21 3.75
N VAL A 42 -8.27 10.10 4.52
CA VAL A 42 -8.37 8.73 3.98
C VAL A 42 -9.60 8.51 3.11
N GLN A 43 -10.79 8.83 3.63
CA GLN A 43 -12.04 8.58 2.91
C GLN A 43 -12.18 9.48 1.68
N GLU A 44 -11.69 10.72 1.76
CA GLU A 44 -11.65 11.66 0.63
C GLU A 44 -10.79 11.11 -0.51
N ILE A 45 -9.57 10.66 -0.20
CA ILE A 45 -8.65 10.07 -1.17
C ILE A 45 -9.27 8.80 -1.76
N LEU A 46 -9.80 7.88 -0.94
CA LEU A 46 -10.44 6.66 -1.42
C LEU A 46 -11.62 6.96 -2.34
N HIS A 47 -12.44 7.96 -2.04
CA HIS A 47 -13.54 8.35 -2.91
C HIS A 47 -13.05 8.78 -4.30
N GLN A 48 -11.87 9.40 -4.40
CA GLN A 48 -11.28 9.80 -5.67
C GLN A 48 -10.75 8.59 -6.45
N VAL A 49 -9.97 7.73 -5.79
CA VAL A 49 -9.15 6.71 -6.48
C VAL A 49 -9.74 5.30 -6.51
N PHE A 50 -10.72 4.99 -5.66
CA PHE A 50 -11.29 3.65 -5.54
C PHE A 50 -12.71 3.59 -6.10
N ARG A 51 -13.00 2.54 -6.85
CA ARG A 51 -14.33 2.23 -7.41
C ARG A 51 -14.80 0.87 -6.89
N PRO A 52 -15.77 0.82 -5.96
CA PRO A 52 -16.23 -0.45 -5.40
C PRO A 52 -16.99 -1.29 -6.42
N ARG A 53 -16.71 -2.60 -6.45
CA ARG A 53 -17.52 -3.61 -7.14
C ARG A 53 -18.64 -4.07 -6.22
N GLY A 54 -19.63 -3.20 -6.05
CA GLY A 54 -20.84 -3.47 -5.26
C GLY A 54 -20.88 -2.71 -3.93
N ARG A 55 -20.11 -3.14 -2.93
CA ARG A 55 -20.15 -2.52 -1.58
C ARG A 55 -18.98 -1.58 -1.36
N THR A 56 -19.23 -0.45 -0.70
CA THR A 56 -18.19 0.48 -0.24
C THR A 56 -17.40 -0.12 0.94
N PRO A 57 -16.12 0.25 1.12
CA PRO A 57 -15.34 -0.21 2.27
C PRO A 57 -15.92 0.40 3.55
N ALA A 58 -15.90 -0.39 4.61
CA ALA A 58 -16.34 0.03 5.94
C ALA A 58 -15.49 -0.71 6.99
N GLU A 59 -15.52 -0.25 8.22
CA GLU A 59 -14.82 -0.94 9.30
C GLU A 59 -15.39 -2.35 9.51
N GLY A 60 -14.51 -3.34 9.60
CA GLY A 60 -14.90 -4.76 9.64
C GLY A 60 -15.46 -5.33 8.33
N ARG A 61 -15.34 -4.60 7.20
CA ARG A 61 -15.84 -5.06 5.89
C ARG A 61 -14.82 -4.84 4.77
N LEU A 62 -14.42 -5.95 4.17
CA LEU A 62 -13.67 -5.96 2.91
C LEU A 62 -14.57 -5.53 1.74
N ALA A 63 -14.08 -4.62 0.91
CA ALA A 63 -14.69 -4.20 -0.34
C ALA A 63 -13.76 -4.52 -1.51
N LEU A 64 -14.24 -5.36 -2.42
CA LEU A 64 -13.59 -5.58 -3.71
C LEU A 64 -13.92 -4.40 -4.64
N GLY A 65 -12.96 -4.00 -5.47
CA GLY A 65 -13.16 -2.96 -6.47
C GLY A 65 -11.89 -2.70 -7.25
N TRP A 66 -11.75 -1.48 -7.78
CA TRP A 66 -10.61 -1.11 -8.60
C TRP A 66 -9.99 0.20 -8.14
N LEU A 67 -8.66 0.29 -8.24
CA LEU A 67 -7.98 1.58 -8.22
C LEU A 67 -7.93 2.15 -9.64
N VAL A 68 -8.33 3.41 -9.78
CA VAL A 68 -8.41 4.12 -11.04
C VAL A 68 -7.62 5.42 -11.00
N ASP A 69 -6.85 5.68 -12.05
CA ASP A 69 -6.12 6.92 -12.29
C ASP A 69 -6.69 7.58 -13.56
N GLY A 70 -7.65 8.49 -13.38
CA GLY A 70 -8.49 8.98 -14.46
C GLY A 70 -9.29 7.84 -15.11
N GLU A 71 -9.01 7.58 -16.39
CA GLU A 71 -9.62 6.49 -17.16
C GLU A 71 -8.83 5.18 -17.07
N GLU A 72 -7.62 5.19 -16.50
CA GLU A 72 -6.78 4.00 -16.41
C GLU A 72 -7.14 3.17 -15.17
N LEU A 73 -7.47 1.90 -15.39
CA LEU A 73 -7.61 0.91 -14.31
C LEU A 73 -6.22 0.40 -13.93
N LEU A 74 -5.76 0.73 -12.73
CA LEU A 74 -4.44 0.31 -12.24
C LEU A 74 -4.45 -1.13 -11.72
N ASP A 75 -5.44 -1.47 -10.89
CA ASP A 75 -5.53 -2.78 -10.26
C ASP A 75 -6.95 -3.12 -9.80
N GLU A 76 -7.25 -4.41 -9.69
CA GLU A 76 -8.37 -4.93 -8.90
C GLU A 76 -7.88 -5.18 -7.47
N VAL A 77 -8.53 -4.56 -6.48
CA VAL A 77 -8.03 -4.47 -5.11
C VAL A 77 -9.11 -4.81 -4.09
N VAL A 78 -8.65 -5.16 -2.88
CA VAL A 78 -9.51 -5.28 -1.70
C VAL A 78 -9.17 -4.19 -0.70
N VAL A 79 -10.17 -3.40 -0.31
CA VAL A 79 -10.03 -2.29 0.63
C VAL A 79 -10.85 -2.55 1.89
N THR A 80 -10.29 -2.21 3.06
CA THR A 80 -11.04 -2.11 4.32
C THR A 80 -10.72 -0.82 5.04
N LEU A 81 -11.68 -0.30 5.80
CA LEU A 81 -11.45 0.83 6.70
C LEU A 81 -11.13 0.31 8.11
N LEU A 82 -10.37 1.11 8.85
CA LEU A 82 -9.92 0.89 10.22
C LEU A 82 -9.95 2.23 10.97
N ASP A 83 -9.90 2.20 12.30
CA ASP A 83 -9.80 3.39 13.16
C ASP A 83 -10.91 4.43 12.84
N GLY A 84 -12.16 3.98 12.76
CA GLY A 84 -13.29 4.85 12.41
C GLY A 84 -13.18 5.50 11.03
N GLY A 85 -12.45 4.87 10.10
CA GLY A 85 -12.22 5.37 8.75
C GLY A 85 -11.09 6.40 8.62
N ARG A 86 -10.24 6.55 9.64
CA ARG A 86 -8.98 7.31 9.55
C ARG A 86 -7.80 6.48 9.07
N CYS A 87 -8.00 5.19 8.87
CA CYS A 87 -7.02 4.30 8.28
C CYS A 87 -7.72 3.40 7.26
N ALA A 88 -7.03 3.09 6.17
CA ALA A 88 -7.47 2.16 5.16
C ALA A 88 -6.32 1.23 4.79
N GLU A 89 -6.64 -0.06 4.71
CA GLU A 89 -5.74 -1.07 4.17
C GLU A 89 -6.18 -1.40 2.75
N ILE A 90 -5.25 -1.29 1.81
CA ILE A 90 -5.45 -1.47 0.38
C ILE A 90 -4.56 -2.64 -0.06
N ASN A 91 -5.19 -3.76 -0.38
CA ASN A 91 -4.54 -4.99 -0.80
C ASN A 91 -4.50 -5.01 -2.34
N ILE A 92 -3.29 -4.96 -2.90
CA ILE A 92 -3.02 -4.94 -4.35
C ILE A 92 -2.26 -6.20 -4.76
N HIS A 93 -2.16 -6.46 -6.06
CA HIS A 93 -1.25 -7.48 -6.57
C HIS A 93 0.21 -7.15 -6.19
N GLY A 94 0.97 -8.15 -5.77
CA GLY A 94 2.31 -8.02 -5.20
C GLY A 94 3.44 -7.71 -6.19
N GLY A 95 3.19 -6.84 -7.18
CA GLY A 95 4.19 -6.38 -8.15
C GLY A 95 4.86 -5.07 -7.70
N PRO A 96 6.20 -4.98 -7.60
CA PRO A 96 6.88 -3.73 -7.22
C PRO A 96 6.56 -2.54 -8.13
N HIS A 97 6.34 -2.79 -9.43
CA HIS A 97 5.91 -1.77 -10.37
C HIS A 97 4.54 -1.20 -9.99
N LEU A 98 3.59 -2.08 -9.65
CA LEU A 98 2.24 -1.70 -9.30
C LEU A 98 2.19 -0.97 -7.95
N ALA A 99 2.90 -1.48 -6.94
CA ALA A 99 3.04 -0.80 -5.65
C ALA A 99 3.55 0.63 -5.80
N ARG A 100 4.55 0.86 -6.65
CA ARG A 100 5.05 2.20 -6.96
C ARG A 100 3.98 3.08 -7.60
N ARG A 101 3.19 2.55 -8.55
CA ARG A 101 2.11 3.30 -9.21
C ARG A 101 0.98 3.65 -8.25
N VAL A 102 0.58 2.73 -7.39
CA VAL A 102 -0.44 2.97 -6.36
C VAL A 102 0.02 4.04 -5.38
N LEU A 103 1.27 3.98 -4.89
CA LEU A 103 1.81 5.03 -4.02
C LEU A 103 1.88 6.39 -4.73
N ALA A 104 2.22 6.43 -6.03
CA ALA A 104 2.21 7.65 -6.82
C ALA A 104 0.79 8.23 -6.97
N LEU A 105 -0.20 7.39 -7.25
CA LEU A 105 -1.62 7.77 -7.32
C LEU A 105 -2.09 8.37 -5.99
N LEU A 106 -1.86 7.68 -4.87
CA LEU A 106 -2.22 8.17 -3.54
C LEU A 106 -1.52 9.50 -3.21
N SER A 107 -0.28 9.67 -3.65
CA SER A 107 0.46 10.91 -3.47
C SER A 107 -0.11 12.06 -4.31
N ALA A 108 -0.46 11.80 -5.56
CA ALA A 108 -1.15 12.76 -6.43
C ALA A 108 -2.53 13.17 -5.86
N SER A 109 -3.20 12.28 -5.14
CA SER A 109 -4.44 12.56 -4.41
C SER A 109 -4.25 13.25 -3.05
N GLY A 110 -3.01 13.60 -2.67
CA GLY A 110 -2.72 14.41 -1.48
C GLY A 110 -2.19 13.66 -0.26
N ALA A 111 -1.84 12.38 -0.40
CA ALA A 111 -1.06 11.68 0.63
C ALA A 111 0.44 12.00 0.54
N VAL A 112 1.16 11.90 1.66
CA VAL A 112 2.62 11.83 1.66
C VAL A 112 3.06 10.38 1.76
N VAL A 113 3.89 9.93 0.82
CA VAL A 113 4.50 8.59 0.90
C VAL A 113 5.54 8.61 2.02
N SER A 114 5.40 7.70 2.98
CA SER A 114 6.37 7.54 4.06
C SER A 114 6.92 6.11 4.07
N GLU A 115 8.00 5.91 4.82
CA GLU A 115 8.59 4.58 5.00
C GLU A 115 7.55 3.62 5.59
N GLY A 116 7.51 2.41 5.03
CA GLY A 116 6.82 1.27 5.64
C GLY A 116 7.60 0.78 6.85
N GLY A 117 6.91 0.15 7.81
CA GLY A 117 7.57 -0.46 8.96
C GLY A 117 8.66 -1.45 8.53
N ALA A 118 9.68 -1.61 9.38
CA ALA A 118 10.79 -2.51 9.11
C ALA A 118 10.29 -3.96 8.93
N ILE A 119 10.92 -4.69 7.99
CA ILE A 119 10.72 -6.14 7.85
C ILE A 119 11.25 -6.81 9.12
N ASP A 120 10.45 -7.69 9.72
CA ASP A 120 10.88 -8.49 10.86
C ASP A 120 12.05 -9.42 10.45
N PRO A 121 13.28 -9.20 10.94
CA PRO A 121 14.44 -10.00 10.57
C PRO A 121 14.37 -11.44 11.09
N THR A 122 13.44 -11.76 12.00
CA THR A 122 13.25 -13.12 12.52
C THR A 122 12.56 -14.04 11.50
N LEU A 123 11.75 -13.48 10.59
CA LEU A 123 11.05 -14.21 9.53
C LEU A 123 11.97 -14.71 8.41
N VAL A 124 13.29 -14.53 8.51
CA VAL A 124 14.26 -14.95 7.48
C VAL A 124 14.72 -16.40 7.67
N ARG A 125 14.30 -17.08 8.74
CA ARG A 125 14.70 -18.47 9.01
C ARG A 125 13.73 -19.47 8.34
N PRO A 126 14.20 -20.31 7.40
CA PRO A 126 13.39 -21.37 6.81
C PRO A 126 12.91 -22.38 7.86
N HIS A 127 11.73 -22.95 7.64
CA HIS A 127 11.19 -24.00 8.47
C HIS A 127 12.03 -25.29 8.36
N PRO A 128 12.43 -25.94 9.48
CA PRO A 128 13.40 -27.04 9.46
C PRO A 128 12.88 -28.33 8.80
N ARG A 129 11.55 -28.51 8.74
CA ARG A 129 10.92 -29.71 8.17
C ARG A 129 10.72 -29.63 6.66
N TRP A 130 10.65 -28.42 6.11
CA TRP A 130 10.21 -28.22 4.74
C TRP A 130 11.36 -27.61 3.94
N HIS A 131 11.79 -28.29 2.88
CA HIS A 131 12.76 -27.77 1.90
C HIS A 131 12.11 -26.70 1.00
N ASN A 132 11.57 -25.66 1.62
CA ASN A 132 11.03 -24.49 0.95
C ASN A 132 11.48 -23.24 1.72
N PRO A 133 12.40 -22.43 1.16
CA PRO A 133 12.93 -21.25 1.85
C PRO A 133 11.89 -20.13 2.02
N ALA A 134 10.76 -20.18 1.31
CA ALA A 134 9.67 -19.22 1.47
C ALA A 134 8.75 -19.56 2.66
N VAL A 135 8.86 -20.77 3.23
CA VAL A 135 8.10 -21.15 4.42
C VAL A 135 8.99 -20.98 5.63
N THR A 136 8.74 -19.92 6.39
CA THR A 136 9.57 -19.48 7.50
C THR A 136 8.90 -19.80 8.83
N ARG A 137 9.63 -19.60 9.93
CA ARG A 137 9.10 -19.76 11.29
C ARG A 137 8.85 -18.39 11.92
N GLU A 138 7.63 -18.19 12.42
CA GLU A 138 7.34 -17.13 13.39
C GLU A 138 7.89 -17.57 14.76
N VAL A 139 8.70 -16.73 15.42
CA VAL A 139 9.27 -17.02 16.75
C VAL A 139 8.50 -16.35 17.86
#